data_AF-A0A7Y6Y9Y2-F1
#
_entry.id   AF-A0A7Y6Y9Y2-F1
#
_cell.length_a   1.000
_cell.length_b   1.000
_cell.length_c   1.000
_cell.angle_alpha   90.00
_cell.angle_beta   90.00
_cell.angle_gamma   90.00
#
_symmetry.space_group_name_H-M   'P 1'
#
loop_
_entity.id
_entity.type
_entity.pdbx_description
1 polymer ?
#
loop_
_entity_poly.entity_id
_entity_poly.type
_entity_poly.pdbx_seq_one_letter_code
_entity_poly.pdbx_strand_id
1 'polypeptide(L)'
;KTLTDAINEIREAVDFLRYYADRSEELSADKEARGISVCISPWNFPLAIFTGQIAAAAGAGNTVLAKPAEQTSLIARKAIDLWSEAGMPEGVVQLVLGTGAVQGNTLVSHPDINAVIFTGSTATAKRIERALADNARADALLVAETGGLNAMIADATALPEQVLRAVMESAFQSAGQRCSALRMLYVQREIYPQVVELIKGAMALLKVGDPSLLSTDVGPVIDAQAANQLNSYIEINGAKTLFQTAVEEMNGHFVAPTLLEVSGINDLDFERFGPILHIAPYESSELDKVVEDINGRGYGLTFAIHSRIQQRTQSVCEQLHVGNCYINRNQIGAIVGSQPFGGEGLSGTGPKAGGPEYLKHLTKPQMLQSNWLPTPEVQCDTSAVIAAWDELRSEFAPATRSLAQECPGVTGESNSLYRAARGYWLAAGDTSCWEQAITAAKAGNPTLVVCPESIDEKLIADLPIMHLASELSVDVLTQLEALGGVSLCAAEEFAKSARQALAAREGAILPLIFGTELSARHYREQHICEDTTASGGNAALMMAE
;
A
#
# COMPACT_ATOMS: atom_id res chain seq x y z
N LYS A 1 21.24 -3.23 9.99
CA LYS A 1 20.85 -4.08 8.85
C LYS A 1 22.04 -4.92 8.44
N THR A 2 21.83 -6.15 7.96
CA THR A 2 22.92 -6.96 7.37
C THR A 2 23.53 -6.23 6.19
N LEU A 3 24.75 -6.59 5.79
CA LEU A 3 25.43 -5.94 4.66
C LEU A 3 24.62 -6.03 3.35
N THR A 4 24.06 -7.21 3.06
CA THR A 4 23.20 -7.41 1.87
C THR A 4 21.97 -6.51 1.90
N ASP A 5 21.29 -6.42 3.04
CA ASP A 5 20.12 -5.54 3.20
C ASP A 5 20.49 -4.06 3.03
N ALA A 6 21.65 -3.65 3.54
CA ALA A 6 22.14 -2.28 3.40
C ALA A 6 22.50 -1.93 1.95
N ILE A 7 23.14 -2.85 1.22
CA ILE A 7 23.45 -2.67 -0.20
C ILE A 7 22.16 -2.55 -1.02
N ASN A 8 21.19 -3.43 -0.78
CA ASN A 8 19.91 -3.40 -1.49
C ASN A 8 19.14 -2.10 -1.21
N GLU A 9 19.17 -1.61 0.03
CA GLU A 9 18.55 -0.33 0.35
C GLU A 9 19.24 0.87 -0.32
N ILE A 10 20.57 0.88 -0.39
CA ILE A 10 21.30 1.93 -1.12
C ILE A 10 20.92 1.88 -2.60
N ARG A 11 20.86 0.70 -3.21
CA ARG A 11 20.41 0.53 -4.60
C ARG A 11 19.01 1.09 -4.80
N GLU A 12 18.07 0.71 -3.95
CA GLU A 12 16.68 1.19 -4.02
C GLU A 12 16.59 2.72 -3.90
N ALA A 13 17.39 3.35 -3.02
CA ALA A 13 17.47 4.81 -2.91
C ALA A 13 18.00 5.47 -4.19
N VAL A 14 19.05 4.89 -4.80
CA VAL A 14 19.59 5.36 -6.10
C VAL A 14 18.56 5.18 -7.21
N ASP A 15 17.88 4.04 -7.25
CA ASP A 15 16.88 3.74 -8.26
C ASP A 15 15.69 4.72 -8.15
N PHE A 16 15.23 5.05 -6.95
CA PHE A 16 14.22 6.11 -6.76
C PHE A 16 14.66 7.47 -7.29
N LEU A 17 15.88 7.91 -6.98
CA LEU A 17 16.39 9.19 -7.45
C LEU A 17 16.41 9.26 -8.97
N ARG A 18 16.94 8.22 -9.63
CA ARG A 18 17.02 8.15 -11.09
C ARG A 18 15.65 8.02 -11.73
N TYR A 19 14.82 7.11 -11.23
CA TYR A 19 13.48 6.89 -11.76
C TYR A 19 12.63 8.17 -11.71
N TYR A 20 12.64 8.89 -10.59
CA TYR A 20 11.86 10.13 -10.48
C TYR A 20 12.50 11.33 -11.19
N ALA A 21 13.82 11.33 -11.41
CA ALA A 21 14.43 12.29 -12.32
C ALA A 21 13.91 12.09 -13.75
N ASP A 22 13.96 10.85 -14.27
CA ASP A 22 13.45 10.52 -15.60
C ASP A 22 11.95 10.85 -15.73
N ARG A 23 11.14 10.50 -14.73
CA ARG A 23 9.70 10.82 -14.70
C ARG A 23 9.41 12.32 -14.58
N SER A 24 10.31 13.10 -13.96
CA SER A 24 10.18 14.55 -13.86
C SER A 24 10.38 15.22 -15.22
N GLU A 25 11.34 14.74 -16.02
CA GLU A 25 11.56 15.22 -17.40
C GLU A 25 10.37 14.96 -18.34
N GLU A 26 9.56 13.94 -18.02
CA GLU A 26 8.33 13.61 -18.75
C GLU A 26 7.10 14.43 -18.29
N LEU A 27 7.18 15.17 -17.18
CA LEU A 27 6.09 16.04 -16.77
C LEU A 27 5.93 17.20 -17.76
N SER A 28 4.69 17.48 -18.12
CA SER A 28 4.37 18.65 -18.93
C SER A 28 4.67 19.94 -18.16
N ALA A 29 5.25 20.94 -18.83
CA ALA A 29 5.71 22.19 -18.23
C ALA A 29 4.58 23.06 -17.65
N ASP A 30 3.32 22.77 -17.99
CA ASP A 30 2.12 23.43 -17.45
C ASP A 30 1.62 22.81 -16.15
N LYS A 31 2.15 21.65 -15.72
CA LYS A 31 1.79 21.04 -14.44
C LYS A 31 2.47 21.78 -13.30
N GLU A 32 1.66 22.42 -12.46
CA GLU A 32 2.13 23.10 -11.26
C GLU A 32 2.31 22.14 -10.09
N ALA A 33 3.34 22.37 -9.28
CA ALA A 33 3.52 21.70 -7.99
C ALA A 33 2.37 22.02 -7.02
N ARG A 34 2.03 21.08 -6.13
CA ARG A 34 1.03 21.31 -5.07
C ARG A 34 1.45 22.42 -4.10
N GLY A 35 2.72 22.44 -3.70
CA GLY A 35 3.27 23.41 -2.76
C GLY A 35 4.16 22.75 -1.70
N ILE A 36 3.78 22.86 -0.44
CA ILE A 36 4.53 22.29 0.69
C ILE A 36 4.13 20.83 0.90
N SER A 37 5.10 19.94 0.76
CA SER A 37 4.98 18.50 1.02
C SER A 37 5.70 18.11 2.32
N VAL A 38 5.04 17.35 3.18
CA VAL A 38 5.66 16.75 4.36
C VAL A 38 5.91 15.27 4.10
N CYS A 39 7.17 14.86 4.08
CA CYS A 39 7.58 13.46 3.90
C CYS A 39 7.94 12.86 5.27
N ILE A 40 7.12 11.91 5.74
CA ILE A 40 7.32 11.19 7.00
C ILE A 40 7.69 9.75 6.68
N SER A 41 8.95 9.39 6.95
CA SER A 41 9.53 8.10 6.57
C SER A 41 9.75 7.17 7.77
N PRO A 42 9.73 5.84 7.57
CA PRO A 42 9.85 4.87 8.64
C PRO A 42 11.31 4.55 8.95
N TRP A 43 11.55 3.83 10.05
CA TRP A 43 12.89 3.41 10.49
C TRP A 43 13.40 2.16 9.77
N ASN A 44 12.51 1.39 9.12
CA ASN A 44 12.86 0.08 8.58
C ASN A 44 13.45 0.13 7.17
N PHE A 45 13.18 1.19 6.41
CA PHE A 45 13.92 1.59 5.20
C PHE A 45 14.31 3.07 5.32
N PRO A 46 15.24 3.37 6.24
CA PRO A 46 15.52 4.74 6.65
C PRO A 46 16.24 5.58 5.59
N LEU A 47 16.77 4.95 4.54
CA LEU A 47 17.36 5.64 3.40
C LEU A 47 16.48 5.52 2.15
N ALA A 48 16.03 4.32 1.76
CA ALA A 48 15.32 4.13 0.49
C ALA A 48 13.96 4.83 0.47
N ILE A 49 13.08 4.55 1.44
CA ILE A 49 11.75 5.16 1.49
C ILE A 49 11.88 6.67 1.79
N PHE A 50 12.78 7.05 2.70
CA PHE A 50 13.10 8.47 2.95
C PHE A 50 13.45 9.20 1.64
N THR A 51 14.34 8.62 0.85
CA THR A 51 14.79 9.18 -0.43
C THR A 51 13.65 9.20 -1.45
N GLY A 52 12.92 8.10 -1.62
CA GLY A 52 11.85 7.98 -2.61
C GLY A 52 10.72 8.98 -2.41
N GLN A 53 10.28 9.18 -1.16
CA GLN A 53 9.25 10.18 -0.84
C GLN A 53 9.70 11.60 -1.22
N ILE A 54 10.92 11.97 -0.83
CA ILE A 54 11.45 13.32 -1.05
C ILE A 54 11.75 13.56 -2.53
N ALA A 55 12.37 12.58 -3.20
CA ALA A 55 12.71 12.65 -4.62
C ALA A 55 11.47 12.84 -5.49
N ALA A 56 10.38 12.13 -5.20
CA ALA A 56 9.12 12.30 -5.91
C ALA A 56 8.52 13.70 -5.69
N ALA A 57 8.47 14.17 -4.44
CA ALA A 57 7.88 15.47 -4.12
C ALA A 57 8.68 16.62 -4.73
N ALA A 58 10.00 16.63 -4.54
CA ALA A 58 10.89 17.62 -5.12
C ALA A 58 10.91 17.55 -6.66
N GLY A 59 10.89 16.33 -7.23
CA GLY A 59 10.83 16.09 -8.68
C GLY A 59 9.52 16.58 -9.32
N ALA A 60 8.43 16.66 -8.57
CA ALA A 60 7.18 17.30 -9.00
C ALA A 60 7.16 18.83 -8.73
N GLY A 61 8.28 19.42 -8.29
CA GLY A 61 8.42 20.86 -8.04
C GLY A 61 7.99 21.33 -6.65
N ASN A 62 7.71 20.43 -5.71
CA ASN A 62 7.29 20.80 -4.35
C ASN A 62 8.49 21.11 -3.45
N THR A 63 8.29 22.01 -2.48
CA THR A 63 9.21 22.13 -1.34
C THR A 63 8.87 21.08 -0.29
N VAL A 64 9.89 20.51 0.37
CA VAL A 64 9.77 19.33 1.20
C VAL A 64 10.25 19.57 2.62
N LEU A 65 9.40 19.21 3.59
CA LEU A 65 9.76 19.03 4.99
C LEU A 65 9.96 17.54 5.26
N ALA A 66 11.22 17.12 5.39
CA ALA A 66 11.63 15.74 5.53
C ALA A 66 11.74 15.35 7.01
N LYS A 67 10.81 14.52 7.50
CA LYS A 67 10.78 14.03 8.88
C LYS A 67 11.08 12.52 8.91
N PRO A 68 12.31 12.10 9.20
CA PRO A 68 12.63 10.68 9.36
C PRO A 68 12.12 10.13 10.70
N ALA A 69 11.99 8.81 10.82
CA ALA A 69 11.83 8.16 12.11
C ALA A 69 13.00 8.49 13.05
N GLU A 70 12.69 8.68 14.34
CA GLU A 70 13.67 9.16 15.33
C GLU A 70 14.83 8.19 15.52
N GLN A 71 14.57 6.88 15.45
CA GLN A 71 15.56 5.81 15.58
C GLN A 71 16.67 5.87 14.51
N THR A 72 16.41 6.51 13.37
CA THR A 72 17.27 6.46 12.19
C THR A 72 17.66 7.84 11.66
N SER A 73 17.72 8.84 12.54
CA SER A 73 17.98 10.24 12.17
C SER A 73 19.36 10.46 11.51
N LEU A 74 20.38 9.66 11.84
CA LEU A 74 21.74 9.84 11.36
C LEU A 74 21.89 9.62 9.85
N ILE A 75 21.28 8.54 9.32
CA ILE A 75 21.36 8.24 7.89
C ILE A 75 20.58 9.26 7.06
N ALA A 76 19.45 9.75 7.59
CA ALA A 76 18.68 10.83 6.97
C ALA A 76 19.50 12.13 6.89
N ARG A 77 20.22 12.52 7.97
CA ARG A 77 21.13 13.67 7.91
C ARG A 77 22.21 13.47 6.85
N LYS A 78 22.85 12.30 6.83
CA LYS A 78 23.91 12.00 5.87
C LYS A 78 23.41 12.06 4.42
N ALA A 79 22.18 11.61 4.15
CA ALA A 79 21.57 11.73 2.82
C ALA A 79 21.39 13.20 2.40
N ILE A 80 20.84 14.04 3.29
CA ILE A 80 20.66 15.48 3.02
C ILE A 80 22.00 16.19 2.78
N ASP A 81 23.05 15.85 3.54
CA ASP A 81 24.40 16.37 3.30
C ASP A 81 24.88 16.05 1.87
N LEU A 82 24.74 14.79 1.45
CA LEU A 82 25.14 14.34 0.12
C LEU A 82 24.32 15.01 -0.99
N TRP A 83 23.02 15.26 -0.78
CA TRP A 83 22.19 15.96 -1.75
C TRP A 83 22.56 17.43 -1.87
N SER A 84 22.91 18.07 -0.74
CA SER A 84 23.45 19.44 -0.76
C SER A 84 24.78 19.50 -1.51
N GLU A 85 25.69 18.54 -1.28
CA GLU A 85 26.94 18.40 -2.04
C GLU A 85 26.68 18.17 -3.55
N ALA A 86 25.61 17.44 -3.89
CA ALA A 86 25.20 17.18 -5.28
C ALA A 86 24.47 18.36 -5.95
N GLY A 87 24.22 19.46 -5.23
CA GLY A 87 23.62 20.68 -5.80
C GLY A 87 22.11 20.82 -5.63
N MET A 88 21.47 20.07 -4.71
CA MET A 88 20.08 20.32 -4.33
C MET A 88 19.90 21.79 -3.89
N PRO A 89 18.97 22.56 -4.49
CA PRO A 89 18.84 23.98 -4.17
C PRO A 89 18.50 24.20 -2.69
N GLU A 90 19.08 25.26 -2.12
CA GLU A 90 18.86 25.63 -0.72
C GLU A 90 17.37 25.90 -0.45
N GLY A 91 16.87 25.39 0.67
CA GLY A 91 15.49 25.59 1.11
C GLY A 91 14.45 24.68 0.44
N VAL A 92 14.79 23.95 -0.63
CA VAL A 92 13.85 23.01 -1.28
C VAL A 92 13.57 21.82 -0.38
N VAL A 93 14.58 21.25 0.28
CA VAL A 93 14.42 20.15 1.24
C VAL A 93 14.95 20.58 2.60
N GLN A 94 14.10 20.55 3.63
CA GLN A 94 14.48 20.85 5.01
C GLN A 94 14.28 19.63 5.90
N LEU A 95 15.33 19.24 6.62
CA LEU A 95 15.31 18.11 7.54
C LEU A 95 14.73 18.54 8.90
N VAL A 96 13.67 17.87 9.33
CA VAL A 96 13.03 18.10 10.64
C VAL A 96 13.24 16.87 11.52
N LEU A 97 14.16 16.97 12.48
CA LEU A 97 14.43 15.90 13.44
C LEU A 97 13.53 16.02 14.67
N GLY A 98 13.18 14.89 15.25
CA GLY A 98 12.38 14.82 16.48
C GLY A 98 11.35 13.70 16.45
N THR A 99 10.43 13.72 17.40
CA THR A 99 9.48 12.63 17.59
C THR A 99 8.22 12.79 16.75
N GLY A 100 7.54 11.68 16.47
CA GLY A 100 6.24 11.72 15.80
C GLY A 100 5.18 12.50 16.61
N ALA A 101 5.20 12.37 17.93
CA ALA A 101 4.22 12.99 18.83
C ALA A 101 4.30 14.53 18.86
N VAL A 102 5.49 15.10 18.65
CA VAL A 102 5.71 16.54 18.66
C VAL A 102 5.86 17.05 17.23
N GLN A 103 7.01 16.82 16.58
CA GLN A 103 7.29 17.37 15.26
C GLN A 103 6.36 16.81 14.20
N GLY A 104 6.07 15.50 14.23
CA GLY A 104 5.15 14.89 13.27
C GLY A 104 3.76 15.52 13.33
N ASN A 105 3.19 15.65 14.53
CA ASN A 105 1.87 16.25 14.74
C ASN A 105 1.84 17.75 14.39
N THR A 106 2.84 18.52 14.82
CA THR A 106 2.94 19.96 14.50
C THR A 106 2.99 20.19 13.00
N LEU A 107 3.74 19.35 12.28
CA LEU A 107 3.78 19.42 10.82
C LEU A 107 2.38 19.16 10.27
N VAL A 108 1.83 17.95 10.39
CA VAL A 108 0.58 17.59 9.70
C VAL A 108 -0.67 18.40 10.09
N SER A 109 -0.64 19.13 11.20
CA SER A 109 -1.70 20.06 11.61
C SER A 109 -1.52 21.49 11.07
N HIS A 110 -0.48 21.78 10.28
CA HIS A 110 -0.25 23.12 9.75
C HIS A 110 -1.18 23.41 8.54
N PRO A 111 -1.89 24.55 8.52
CA PRO A 111 -2.92 24.84 7.50
C PRO A 111 -2.36 24.98 6.08
N ASP A 112 -1.09 25.39 5.94
CA ASP A 112 -0.44 25.61 4.64
C ASP A 112 0.11 24.34 3.97
N ILE A 113 -0.07 23.16 4.57
CA ILE A 113 0.39 21.90 3.95
C ILE A 113 -0.52 21.51 2.79
N ASN A 114 0.10 21.17 1.67
CA ASN A 114 -0.59 20.74 0.46
C ASN A 114 -0.53 19.23 0.23
N ALA A 115 0.50 18.57 0.75
CA ALA A 115 0.63 17.12 0.68
C ALA A 115 1.37 16.54 1.90
N VAL A 116 0.97 15.35 2.30
CA VAL A 116 1.71 14.49 3.23
C VAL A 116 1.97 13.16 2.54
N ILE A 117 3.24 12.76 2.52
CA ILE A 117 3.66 11.43 2.09
C ILE A 117 4.12 10.69 3.34
N PHE A 118 3.38 9.69 3.74
CA PHE A 118 3.59 8.96 4.98
C PHE A 118 3.85 7.48 4.69
N THR A 119 4.84 6.91 5.38
CA THR A 119 4.97 5.45 5.47
C THR A 119 5.16 5.02 6.92
N GLY A 120 4.32 4.11 7.39
CA GLY A 120 4.33 3.65 8.78
C GLY A 120 3.09 2.87 9.18
N SER A 121 2.64 2.98 10.42
CA SER A 121 1.48 2.20 10.90
C SER A 121 0.13 2.78 10.45
N THR A 122 -0.85 1.89 10.22
CA THR A 122 -2.23 2.26 9.86
C THR A 122 -2.87 3.21 10.88
N ALA A 123 -2.63 2.98 12.18
CA ALA A 123 -3.10 3.85 13.25
C ALA A 123 -2.53 5.29 13.15
N THR A 124 -1.27 5.43 12.70
CA THR A 124 -0.66 6.75 12.52
C THR A 124 -1.19 7.42 11.25
N ALA A 125 -1.35 6.69 10.14
CA ALA A 125 -1.94 7.22 8.92
C ALA A 125 -3.36 7.76 9.16
N LYS A 126 -4.20 7.04 9.92
CA LYS A 126 -5.54 7.51 10.32
C LYS A 126 -5.51 8.78 11.17
N ARG A 127 -4.54 8.92 12.08
CA ARG A 127 -4.36 10.17 12.86
C ARG A 127 -3.94 11.33 11.95
N ILE A 128 -3.04 11.09 11.01
CA ILE A 128 -2.61 12.10 10.02
C ILE A 128 -3.80 12.55 9.18
N GLU A 129 -4.62 11.61 8.67
CA GLU A 129 -5.78 11.98 7.87
C GLU A 129 -6.79 12.84 8.64
N ARG A 130 -7.05 12.52 9.92
CA ARG A 130 -7.89 13.36 10.79
C ARG A 130 -7.29 14.75 10.98
N ALA A 131 -5.99 14.83 11.26
CA ALA A 131 -5.31 16.12 11.41
C ALA A 131 -5.39 16.97 10.13
N LEU A 132 -5.25 16.36 8.95
CA LEU A 132 -5.42 17.05 7.68
C LEU A 132 -6.88 17.48 7.45
N ALA A 133 -7.85 16.62 7.75
CA ALA A 133 -9.27 16.94 7.64
C ALA A 133 -9.67 18.13 8.52
N ASP A 134 -9.09 18.24 9.71
CA ASP A 134 -9.41 19.31 10.67
C ASP A 134 -8.70 20.63 10.38
N ASN A 135 -7.46 20.59 9.86
CA ASN A 135 -6.59 21.78 9.84
C ASN A 135 -6.19 22.24 8.44
N ALA A 136 -6.04 21.34 7.48
CA ALA A 136 -5.59 21.66 6.13
C ALA A 136 -6.77 22.01 5.21
N ARG A 137 -6.45 22.42 3.98
CA ARG A 137 -7.44 22.54 2.91
C ARG A 137 -8.06 21.18 2.59
N ALA A 138 -9.31 21.17 2.14
CA ALA A 138 -10.02 19.93 1.83
C ALA A 138 -9.28 19.10 0.76
N ASP A 139 -8.55 19.74 -0.16
CA ASP A 139 -7.80 19.12 -1.23
C ASP A 139 -6.36 18.68 -0.87
N ALA A 140 -5.91 18.89 0.38
CA ALA A 140 -4.58 18.48 0.82
C ALA A 140 -4.38 16.96 0.66
N LEU A 141 -3.36 16.56 -0.08
CA LEU A 141 -3.13 15.17 -0.45
C LEU A 141 -2.54 14.38 0.74
N LEU A 142 -3.02 13.17 0.97
CA LEU A 142 -2.34 12.16 1.76
C LEU A 142 -2.01 10.96 0.88
N VAL A 143 -0.73 10.65 0.76
CA VAL A 143 -0.24 9.36 0.25
C VAL A 143 0.27 8.59 1.46
N ALA A 144 -0.48 7.59 1.90
CA ALA A 144 -0.12 6.77 3.04
C ALA A 144 0.15 5.33 2.58
N GLU A 145 1.36 4.85 2.80
CA GLU A 145 1.74 3.44 2.67
C GLU A 145 1.85 2.84 4.07
N THR A 146 1.10 1.77 4.33
CA THR A 146 0.96 1.19 5.67
C THR A 146 1.31 -0.30 5.69
N GLY A 147 1.19 -0.92 6.86
CA GLY A 147 1.56 -2.33 7.07
C GLY A 147 0.68 -3.33 6.31
N GLY A 148 1.02 -4.61 6.45
CA GLY A 148 0.32 -5.70 5.78
C GLY A 148 0.30 -6.97 6.63
N LEU A 149 -0.78 -7.75 6.49
CA LEU A 149 -0.85 -9.11 7.00
C LEU A 149 -0.58 -10.08 5.84
N ASN A 150 0.64 -10.04 5.33
CA ASN A 150 0.97 -10.65 4.03
C ASN A 150 0.99 -12.17 4.11
N ALA A 151 0.36 -12.81 3.13
CA ALA A 151 0.21 -14.26 3.05
C ALA A 151 0.97 -14.88 1.87
N MET A 152 1.39 -16.13 2.04
CA MET A 152 1.89 -16.98 0.97
C MET A 152 1.08 -18.28 0.93
N ILE A 153 0.73 -18.74 -0.27
CA ILE A 153 0.10 -20.05 -0.49
C ILE A 153 1.08 -20.95 -1.23
N ALA A 154 1.32 -22.16 -0.73
CA ALA A 154 2.07 -23.21 -1.41
C ALA A 154 1.17 -24.44 -1.62
N ASP A 155 0.94 -24.78 -2.89
CA ASP A 155 0.16 -25.96 -3.24
C ASP A 155 1.02 -27.21 -3.45
N ALA A 156 0.39 -28.39 -3.56
CA ALA A 156 1.09 -29.67 -3.69
C ALA A 156 1.92 -29.82 -4.98
N THR A 157 1.80 -28.90 -5.94
CA THR A 157 2.61 -28.91 -7.18
C THR A 157 3.88 -28.09 -7.06
N ALA A 158 4.01 -27.26 -6.02
CA ALA A 158 5.21 -26.48 -5.74
C ALA A 158 6.41 -27.38 -5.43
N LEU A 159 7.62 -26.91 -5.77
CA LEU A 159 8.85 -27.56 -5.32
C LEU A 159 9.15 -27.14 -3.87
N PRO A 160 9.18 -28.07 -2.89
CA PRO A 160 9.36 -27.71 -1.49
C PRO A 160 10.62 -26.90 -1.19
N GLU A 161 11.72 -27.15 -1.90
CA GLU A 161 12.98 -26.42 -1.73
C GLU A 161 12.90 -24.97 -2.24
N GLN A 162 12.12 -24.70 -3.30
CA GLN A 162 11.86 -23.34 -3.76
C GLN A 162 10.95 -22.59 -2.77
N VAL A 163 9.91 -23.26 -2.26
CA VAL A 163 9.03 -22.72 -1.21
C VAL A 163 9.86 -22.36 0.02
N LEU A 164 10.71 -23.28 0.50
CA LEU A 164 11.61 -23.06 1.62
C LEU A 164 12.43 -21.78 1.44
N ARG A 165 13.10 -21.63 0.29
CA ARG A 165 13.93 -20.46 0.00
C ARG A 165 13.12 -19.17 0.08
N ALA A 166 11.96 -19.13 -0.58
CA ALA A 166 11.09 -17.97 -0.59
C ALA A 166 10.57 -17.61 0.80
N VAL A 167 10.24 -18.62 1.61
CA VAL A 167 9.78 -18.46 3.00
C VAL A 167 10.89 -17.88 3.88
N MET A 168 12.10 -18.45 3.85
CA MET A 168 13.21 -17.99 4.68
C MET A 168 13.58 -16.53 4.38
N GLU A 169 13.65 -16.18 3.10
CA GLU A 169 13.89 -14.80 2.66
C GLU A 169 12.74 -13.88 3.10
N SER A 170 11.50 -14.25 2.80
CA SER A 170 10.34 -13.37 3.03
C SER A 170 9.99 -13.16 4.50
N ALA A 171 10.20 -14.16 5.37
CA ALA A 171 9.78 -14.09 6.77
C ALA A 171 10.87 -13.51 7.69
N PHE A 172 12.15 -13.85 7.45
CA PHE A 172 13.21 -13.61 8.45
C PHE A 172 14.27 -12.60 8.00
N GLN A 173 14.40 -12.31 6.70
CA GLN A 173 15.32 -11.27 6.24
C GLN A 173 14.98 -9.91 6.89
N SER A 174 16.01 -9.15 7.26
CA SER A 174 15.87 -7.91 8.04
C SER A 174 15.14 -8.11 9.39
N ALA A 175 15.23 -9.31 9.98
CA ALA A 175 14.46 -9.72 11.16
C ALA A 175 12.95 -9.56 10.97
N GLY A 176 12.44 -9.80 9.76
CA GLY A 176 11.01 -9.65 9.44
C GLY A 176 10.48 -8.21 9.54
N GLN A 177 11.36 -7.21 9.64
CA GLN A 177 10.99 -5.79 9.75
C GLN A 177 10.77 -5.14 8.38
N ARG A 178 10.07 -5.84 7.48
CA ARG A 178 9.65 -5.32 6.17
C ARG A 178 8.13 -5.27 6.16
N CYS A 179 7.55 -4.20 5.60
CA CYS A 179 6.10 -4.15 5.41
C CYS A 179 5.61 -5.30 4.51
N SER A 180 6.45 -5.77 3.59
CA SER A 180 6.19 -6.92 2.71
C SER A 180 6.54 -8.31 3.30
N ALA A 181 7.02 -8.38 4.54
CA ALA A 181 7.46 -9.65 5.11
C ALA A 181 6.31 -10.65 5.22
N LEU A 182 6.62 -11.93 5.03
CA LEU A 182 5.66 -13.03 5.12
C LEU A 182 5.21 -13.21 6.56
N ARG A 183 3.90 -13.06 6.81
CA ARG A 183 3.28 -13.20 8.13
C ARG A 183 2.54 -14.51 8.28
N MET A 184 1.92 -14.98 7.20
CA MET A 184 1.06 -16.17 7.18
C MET A 184 1.39 -17.08 5.99
N LEU A 185 1.87 -18.29 6.24
CA LEU A 185 2.10 -19.31 5.22
C LEU A 185 0.99 -20.37 5.26
N TYR A 186 0.26 -20.50 4.16
CA TYR A 186 -0.67 -21.60 3.94
C TYR A 186 0.00 -22.67 3.08
N VAL A 187 -0.03 -23.92 3.54
CA VAL A 187 0.56 -25.05 2.80
C VAL A 187 -0.49 -26.15 2.62
N GLN A 188 -0.63 -26.66 1.40
CA GLN A 188 -1.60 -27.71 1.12
C GLN A 188 -1.27 -28.98 1.92
N ARG A 189 -2.30 -29.62 2.50
CA ARG A 189 -2.19 -30.70 3.47
C ARG A 189 -1.17 -31.79 3.10
N GLU A 190 -1.12 -32.18 1.83
CA GLU A 190 -0.31 -33.28 1.32
C GLU A 190 1.20 -33.02 1.44
N ILE A 191 1.63 -31.76 1.33
CA ILE A 191 3.05 -31.38 1.43
C ILE A 191 3.38 -30.69 2.77
N TYR A 192 2.38 -30.43 3.62
CA TYR A 192 2.55 -29.73 4.90
C TYR A 192 3.64 -30.33 5.80
N PRO A 193 3.67 -31.64 6.09
CA PRO A 193 4.68 -32.20 7.00
C PRO A 193 6.11 -32.04 6.47
N GLN A 194 6.30 -32.18 5.15
CA GLN A 194 7.61 -32.03 4.51
C GLN A 194 8.08 -30.57 4.56
N VAL A 195 7.20 -29.62 4.22
CA VAL A 195 7.53 -28.19 4.22
C VAL A 195 7.85 -27.69 5.65
N VAL A 196 7.08 -28.11 6.66
CA VAL A 196 7.36 -27.77 8.07
C VAL A 196 8.76 -28.26 8.45
N GLU A 197 9.11 -29.51 8.17
CA GLU A 197 10.41 -30.05 8.58
C GLU A 197 11.58 -29.35 7.86
N LEU A 198 11.42 -29.03 6.57
CA LEU A 198 12.39 -28.23 5.83
C LEU A 198 12.57 -26.83 6.43
N ILE A 199 11.48 -26.14 6.78
CA ILE A 199 11.54 -24.81 7.41
C ILE A 199 12.27 -24.89 8.74
N LYS A 200 11.93 -25.87 9.60
CA LYS A 200 12.61 -26.08 10.89
C LYS A 200 14.10 -26.32 10.71
N GLY A 201 14.46 -27.19 9.77
CA GLY A 201 15.87 -27.47 9.45
C GLY A 201 16.63 -26.22 8.99
N ALA A 202 16.04 -25.40 8.13
CA ALA A 202 16.66 -24.15 7.69
C ALA A 202 16.74 -23.10 8.81
N MET A 203 15.70 -22.97 9.63
CA MET A 203 15.70 -22.07 10.79
C MET A 203 16.80 -22.46 11.79
N ALA A 204 17.06 -23.76 11.99
CA ALA A 204 18.13 -24.22 12.86
C ALA A 204 19.55 -23.80 12.40
N LEU A 205 19.70 -23.40 11.14
CA LEU A 205 20.97 -22.94 10.55
C LEU A 205 21.13 -21.42 10.57
N LEU A 206 20.07 -20.66 10.91
CA LEU A 206 20.12 -19.20 10.95
C LEU A 206 21.08 -18.71 12.04
N LYS A 207 21.97 -17.79 11.67
CA LYS A 207 22.85 -17.08 12.59
C LYS A 207 22.26 -15.72 12.94
N VAL A 208 21.74 -15.62 14.16
CA VAL A 208 21.27 -14.36 14.74
C VAL A 208 22.45 -13.66 15.41
N GLY A 209 22.67 -12.37 15.13
CA GLY A 209 23.77 -11.64 15.77
C GLY A 209 24.09 -10.27 15.20
N ASP A 210 25.35 -9.84 15.36
CA ASP A 210 25.84 -8.54 14.90
C ASP A 210 25.71 -8.43 13.36
N PRO A 211 24.88 -7.51 12.85
CA PRO A 211 24.62 -7.41 11.42
C PRO A 211 25.80 -6.86 10.60
N SER A 212 26.89 -6.42 11.24
CA SER A 212 28.13 -6.02 10.55
C SER A 212 28.96 -7.23 10.06
N LEU A 213 28.71 -8.42 10.60
CA LEU A 213 29.40 -9.65 10.21
C LEU A 213 28.75 -10.29 8.99
N LEU A 214 29.56 -10.71 8.01
CA LEU A 214 29.10 -11.43 6.81
C LEU A 214 28.41 -12.76 7.12
N SER A 215 28.71 -13.35 8.28
CA SER A 215 28.11 -14.61 8.71
C SER A 215 26.75 -14.46 9.36
N THR A 216 26.27 -13.23 9.58
CA THR A 216 24.98 -12.99 10.25
C THR A 216 23.85 -12.98 9.25
N ASP A 217 22.86 -13.83 9.46
CA ASP A 217 21.66 -13.94 8.62
C ASP A 217 20.56 -12.99 9.13
N VAL A 218 20.40 -12.90 10.45
CA VAL A 218 19.33 -12.12 11.10
C VAL A 218 19.93 -11.17 12.14
N GLY A 219 19.69 -9.87 11.95
CA GLY A 219 20.11 -8.82 12.88
C GLY A 219 19.11 -8.56 14.02
N PRO A 220 19.34 -7.52 14.84
CA PRO A 220 18.41 -7.12 15.90
C PRO A 220 17.14 -6.48 15.33
N VAL A 221 16.11 -6.41 16.17
CA VAL A 221 14.98 -5.50 15.96
C VAL A 221 15.35 -4.07 16.37
N ILE A 222 14.57 -3.08 15.94
CA ILE A 222 14.99 -1.66 15.98
C ILE A 222 15.25 -1.12 17.39
N ASP A 223 14.43 -1.48 18.38
CA ASP A 223 14.52 -0.96 19.75
C ASP A 223 13.98 -1.94 20.80
N ALA A 224 14.16 -1.58 22.07
CA ALA A 224 13.73 -2.38 23.22
C ALA A 224 12.21 -2.58 23.25
N GLN A 225 11.43 -1.58 22.82
CA GLN A 225 9.98 -1.68 22.84
C GLN A 225 9.49 -2.74 21.85
N ALA A 226 10.03 -2.73 20.63
CA ALA A 226 9.75 -3.75 19.63
C ALA A 226 10.15 -5.15 20.11
N ALA A 227 11.36 -5.29 20.70
CA ALA A 227 11.81 -6.58 21.23
C ALA A 227 10.90 -7.11 22.33
N ASN A 228 10.53 -6.27 23.30
CA ASN A 228 9.65 -6.66 24.41
C ASN A 228 8.27 -7.09 23.90
N GLN A 229 7.65 -6.31 23.00
CA GLN A 229 6.34 -6.64 22.44
C GLN A 229 6.34 -7.97 21.68
N LEU A 230 7.37 -8.21 20.86
CA LEU A 230 7.50 -9.44 20.08
C LEU A 230 7.79 -10.65 20.96
N ASN A 231 8.71 -10.54 21.92
CA ASN A 231 9.03 -11.63 22.84
C ASN A 231 7.83 -11.98 23.75
N SER A 232 7.09 -11.00 24.27
CA SER A 232 5.86 -11.25 25.02
C SER A 232 4.80 -11.94 24.16
N TYR A 233 4.66 -11.57 22.88
CA TYR A 233 3.73 -12.24 21.98
C TYR A 233 4.11 -13.71 21.75
N ILE A 234 5.40 -14.00 21.57
CA ILE A 234 5.91 -15.37 21.42
C ILE A 234 5.66 -16.18 22.70
N GLU A 235 5.94 -15.61 23.87
CA GLU A 235 5.72 -16.28 25.16
C GLU A 235 4.25 -16.66 25.36
N ILE A 236 3.33 -15.73 25.10
CA ILE A 236 1.87 -15.97 25.18
C ILE A 236 1.44 -17.09 24.22
N ASN A 237 2.06 -17.18 23.04
CA ASN A 237 1.76 -18.20 22.04
C ASN A 237 2.71 -19.42 22.11
N GLY A 238 3.42 -19.62 23.22
CA GLY A 238 4.41 -20.69 23.36
C GLY A 238 3.87 -22.08 23.05
N ALA A 239 2.61 -22.35 23.39
CA ALA A 239 1.93 -23.62 23.10
C ALA A 239 1.74 -23.91 21.60
N LYS A 240 1.82 -22.88 20.75
CA LYS A 240 1.71 -22.98 19.28
C LYS A 240 3.08 -23.07 18.58
N THR A 241 4.18 -23.03 19.33
CA THR A 241 5.52 -22.96 18.73
C THR A 241 5.93 -24.30 18.13
N LEU A 242 6.11 -24.33 16.81
CA LEU A 242 6.69 -25.49 16.11
C LEU A 242 8.21 -25.50 16.21
N PHE A 243 8.82 -24.33 16.12
CA PHE A 243 10.26 -24.14 16.22
C PHE A 243 10.62 -22.70 16.53
N GLN A 244 11.69 -22.53 17.30
CA GLN A 244 12.32 -21.26 17.55
C GLN A 244 13.82 -21.44 17.42
N THR A 245 14.46 -20.56 16.67
CA THR A 245 15.91 -20.59 16.49
C THR A 245 16.60 -20.38 17.83
N ALA A 246 17.62 -21.18 18.14
CA ALA A 246 18.42 -20.97 19.33
C ALA A 246 19.22 -19.68 19.19
N VAL A 247 19.09 -18.78 20.17
CA VAL A 247 19.79 -17.50 20.18
C VAL A 247 20.51 -17.36 21.51
N GLU A 248 21.81 -17.10 21.46
CA GLU A 248 22.61 -16.82 22.66
C GLU A 248 22.25 -15.44 23.22
N GLU A 249 22.43 -15.26 24.52
CA GLU A 249 22.24 -13.94 25.15
C GLU A 249 23.27 -12.96 24.58
N MET A 250 22.78 -11.88 23.97
CA MET A 250 23.61 -10.90 23.27
C MET A 250 23.25 -9.48 23.71
N ASN A 251 24.23 -8.59 23.68
CA ASN A 251 24.01 -7.17 23.88
C ASN A 251 23.24 -6.58 22.68
N GLY A 252 22.02 -6.12 22.91
CA GLY A 252 21.17 -5.51 21.90
C GLY A 252 19.70 -5.91 22.05
N HIS A 253 18.91 -5.67 21.01
CA HIS A 253 17.48 -5.96 20.99
C HIS A 253 17.19 -7.09 19.99
N PHE A 254 17.34 -8.33 20.43
CA PHE A 254 17.17 -9.50 19.58
C PHE A 254 15.85 -10.20 19.85
N VAL A 255 15.27 -10.75 18.79
CA VAL A 255 14.09 -11.63 18.82
C VAL A 255 14.45 -12.86 18.01
N ALA A 256 14.34 -14.04 18.63
CA ALA A 256 14.63 -15.28 17.94
C ALA A 256 13.61 -15.52 16.82
N PRO A 257 14.05 -15.89 15.60
CA PRO A 257 13.14 -16.32 14.55
C PRO A 257 12.25 -17.47 15.03
N THR A 258 10.93 -17.28 14.93
CA THR A 258 9.92 -18.20 15.50
C THR A 258 8.90 -18.63 14.45
N LEU A 259 8.59 -19.92 14.42
CA LEU A 259 7.52 -20.53 13.63
C LEU A 259 6.38 -20.97 14.56
N LEU A 260 5.17 -20.43 14.34
CA LEU A 260 3.96 -20.72 15.10
C LEU A 260 2.93 -21.44 14.21
N GLU A 261 2.33 -22.51 14.71
CA GLU A 261 1.19 -23.18 14.07
C GLU A 261 -0.12 -22.49 14.47
N VAL A 262 -0.94 -22.17 13.48
CA VAL A 262 -2.26 -21.54 13.66
C VAL A 262 -3.30 -22.22 12.77
N SER A 263 -4.57 -21.90 12.99
CA SER A 263 -5.67 -22.42 12.16
C SER A 263 -5.78 -21.69 10.81
N GLY A 264 -5.26 -20.46 10.75
CA GLY A 264 -5.27 -19.60 9.58
C GLY A 264 -5.05 -18.13 9.96
N ILE A 265 -5.14 -17.24 8.98
CA ILE A 265 -4.91 -15.79 9.11
C ILE A 265 -5.88 -15.11 10.07
N ASN A 266 -7.06 -15.70 10.30
CA ASN A 266 -8.06 -15.19 11.24
C ASN A 266 -7.64 -15.35 12.72
N ASP A 267 -6.64 -16.18 13.02
CA ASP A 267 -6.04 -16.27 14.36
C ASP A 267 -5.11 -15.08 14.66
N LEU A 268 -4.77 -14.28 13.65
CA LEU A 268 -3.87 -13.13 13.77
C LEU A 268 -4.71 -11.84 13.88
N ASP A 269 -4.62 -11.18 15.02
CA ASP A 269 -5.32 -9.93 15.33
C ASP A 269 -4.80 -8.73 14.52
N PHE A 270 -3.48 -8.56 14.45
CA PHE A 270 -2.80 -7.48 13.72
C PHE A 270 -1.36 -7.89 13.35
N GLU A 271 -0.68 -7.06 12.54
CA GLU A 271 0.69 -7.32 12.10
C GLU A 271 1.69 -7.41 13.28
N ARG A 272 2.51 -8.46 13.30
CA ARG A 272 3.70 -8.58 14.16
C ARG A 272 4.94 -8.21 13.36
N PHE A 273 5.48 -7.02 13.60
CA PHE A 273 6.59 -6.46 12.82
C PHE A 273 7.97 -7.01 13.25
N GLY A 274 8.17 -8.32 13.13
CA GLY A 274 9.37 -9.02 13.56
C GLY A 274 9.52 -10.40 12.90
N PRO A 275 10.52 -11.20 13.33
CA PRO A 275 10.88 -12.47 12.68
C PRO A 275 9.96 -13.61 13.15
N ILE A 276 8.65 -13.45 12.98
CA ILE A 276 7.63 -14.41 13.41
C ILE A 276 6.81 -14.83 12.19
N LEU A 277 6.86 -16.13 11.88
CA LEU A 277 6.09 -16.76 10.82
C LEU A 277 4.95 -17.60 11.42
N HIS A 278 3.73 -17.39 10.94
CA HIS A 278 2.60 -18.26 11.24
C HIS A 278 2.38 -19.22 10.07
N ILE A 279 2.07 -20.48 10.35
CA ILE A 279 1.82 -21.50 9.33
C ILE A 279 0.51 -22.25 9.61
N ALA A 280 -0.25 -22.52 8.55
CA ALA A 280 -1.48 -23.30 8.61
C ALA A 280 -1.59 -24.27 7.43
N PRO A 281 -2.05 -25.51 7.65
CA PRO A 281 -2.43 -26.40 6.56
C PRO A 281 -3.80 -26.03 5.98
N TYR A 282 -4.02 -26.30 4.70
CA TYR A 282 -5.36 -26.21 4.07
C TYR A 282 -5.63 -27.41 3.16
N GLU A 283 -6.89 -27.81 3.01
CA GLU A 283 -7.29 -28.80 2.01
C GLU A 283 -7.41 -28.17 0.62
N SER A 284 -7.14 -28.90 -0.47
CA SER A 284 -7.25 -28.33 -1.82
C SER A 284 -8.62 -27.74 -2.15
N SER A 285 -9.70 -28.24 -1.52
CA SER A 285 -11.07 -27.74 -1.68
C SER A 285 -11.34 -26.44 -0.91
N GLU A 286 -10.44 -26.01 -0.03
CA GLU A 286 -10.58 -24.82 0.82
C GLU A 286 -9.85 -23.60 0.25
N LEU A 287 -9.24 -23.69 -0.94
CA LEU A 287 -8.46 -22.60 -1.52
C LEU A 287 -9.26 -21.29 -1.63
N ASP A 288 -10.52 -21.36 -2.09
CA ASP A 288 -11.37 -20.18 -2.22
C ASP A 288 -11.67 -19.54 -0.85
N LYS A 289 -11.86 -20.36 0.18
CA LYS A 289 -12.03 -19.90 1.57
C LYS A 289 -10.75 -19.24 2.09
N VAL A 290 -9.57 -19.78 1.79
CA VAL A 290 -8.30 -19.15 2.17
C VAL A 290 -8.16 -17.76 1.53
N VAL A 291 -8.54 -17.62 0.26
CA VAL A 291 -8.56 -16.32 -0.45
C VAL A 291 -9.56 -15.36 0.20
N GLU A 292 -10.76 -15.82 0.52
CA GLU A 292 -11.77 -15.03 1.24
C GLU A 292 -11.26 -14.58 2.63
N ASP A 293 -10.66 -15.48 3.40
CA ASP A 293 -10.09 -15.20 4.71
C ASP A 293 -8.99 -14.14 4.62
N ILE A 294 -8.10 -14.22 3.61
CA ILE A 294 -7.04 -13.21 3.38
C ILE A 294 -7.66 -11.84 3.10
N ASN A 295 -8.60 -11.76 2.15
CA ASN A 295 -9.28 -10.52 1.80
C ASN A 295 -10.07 -9.94 2.99
N GLY A 296 -10.69 -10.80 3.80
CA GLY A 296 -11.48 -10.44 4.98
C GLY A 296 -10.68 -9.75 6.08
N ARG A 297 -9.34 -9.82 6.07
CA ARG A 297 -8.48 -9.08 7.01
C ARG A 297 -8.38 -7.59 6.68
N GLY A 298 -8.76 -7.18 5.47
CA GLY A 298 -8.78 -5.78 5.03
C GLY A 298 -7.40 -5.18 4.72
N TYR A 299 -6.31 -5.90 4.93
CA TYR A 299 -4.98 -5.56 4.43
C TYR A 299 -4.83 -6.03 2.97
N GLY A 300 -3.88 -5.42 2.25
CA GLY A 300 -3.72 -5.69 0.82
C GLY A 300 -2.38 -5.25 0.26
N LEU A 301 -1.26 -5.61 0.90
CA LEU A 301 0.08 -5.17 0.48
C LEU A 301 0.78 -6.19 -0.44
N THR A 302 1.33 -7.28 0.11
CA THR A 302 2.00 -8.32 -0.68
C THR A 302 1.38 -9.70 -0.49
N PHE A 303 1.41 -10.49 -1.55
CA PHE A 303 1.02 -11.90 -1.54
C PHE A 303 1.95 -12.73 -2.41
N ALA A 304 2.24 -13.96 -2.01
CA ALA A 304 2.93 -14.92 -2.85
C ALA A 304 2.14 -16.21 -3.08
N ILE A 305 2.30 -16.82 -4.25
CA ILE A 305 1.82 -18.17 -4.53
C ILE A 305 2.92 -19.02 -5.16
N HIS A 306 3.12 -20.21 -4.62
CA HIS A 306 3.94 -21.25 -5.20
C HIS A 306 3.03 -22.36 -5.76
N SER A 307 3.05 -22.50 -7.08
CA SER A 307 2.28 -23.50 -7.82
C SER A 307 2.82 -23.61 -9.25
N ARG A 308 2.80 -24.83 -9.81
CA ARG A 308 3.10 -25.09 -11.22
C ARG A 308 1.85 -25.04 -12.11
N ILE A 309 0.68 -24.76 -11.54
CA ILE A 309 -0.58 -24.65 -12.28
C ILE A 309 -0.85 -23.18 -12.59
N GLN A 310 -0.49 -22.75 -13.79
CA GLN A 310 -0.61 -21.34 -14.21
C GLN A 310 -2.02 -20.78 -14.03
N GLN A 311 -3.06 -21.51 -14.46
CA GLN A 311 -4.46 -21.11 -14.32
C GLN A 311 -4.84 -20.84 -12.85
N ARG A 312 -4.28 -21.62 -11.91
CA ARG A 312 -4.50 -21.43 -10.47
C ARG A 312 -3.83 -20.16 -9.98
N THR A 313 -2.56 -19.95 -10.33
CA THR A 313 -1.82 -18.73 -9.93
C THR A 313 -2.51 -17.46 -10.42
N GLN A 314 -2.97 -17.47 -11.68
CA GLN A 314 -3.71 -16.36 -12.27
C GLN A 314 -5.04 -16.12 -11.54
N SER A 315 -5.86 -17.17 -11.37
CA SER A 315 -7.17 -17.08 -10.71
C SER A 315 -7.06 -16.57 -9.26
N VAL A 316 -6.09 -17.07 -8.49
CA VAL A 316 -5.87 -16.61 -7.10
C VAL A 316 -5.47 -15.13 -7.09
N CYS A 317 -4.55 -14.71 -7.98
CA CYS A 317 -4.16 -13.30 -8.05
C CYS A 317 -5.31 -12.39 -8.52
N GLU A 318 -6.25 -12.88 -9.32
CA GLU A 318 -7.44 -12.13 -9.78
C GLU A 318 -8.44 -11.88 -8.65
N GLN A 319 -8.58 -12.85 -7.74
CA GLN A 319 -9.54 -12.79 -6.63
C GLN A 319 -9.00 -12.03 -5.41
N LEU A 320 -7.68 -11.96 -5.24
CA LEU A 320 -7.06 -11.29 -4.10
C LEU A 320 -7.05 -9.76 -4.25
N HIS A 321 -7.42 -9.09 -3.17
CA HIS A 321 -7.35 -7.64 -2.99
C HIS A 321 -5.99 -7.25 -2.41
N VAL A 322 -4.95 -7.40 -3.22
CA VAL A 322 -3.56 -7.12 -2.83
C VAL A 322 -2.85 -6.33 -3.93
N GLY A 323 -2.00 -5.39 -3.51
CA GLY A 323 -1.27 -4.52 -4.43
C GLY A 323 -0.12 -5.22 -5.16
N ASN A 324 0.58 -6.17 -4.55
CA ASN A 324 1.74 -6.83 -5.17
C ASN A 324 1.64 -8.35 -5.01
N CYS A 325 1.41 -9.04 -6.12
CA CYS A 325 1.44 -10.50 -6.22
C CYS A 325 2.79 -10.99 -6.74
N TYR A 326 3.28 -12.08 -6.16
CA TYR A 326 4.52 -12.74 -6.52
C TYR A 326 4.27 -14.22 -6.80
N ILE A 327 4.67 -14.71 -7.96
CA ILE A 327 4.44 -16.10 -8.38
C ILE A 327 5.78 -16.84 -8.41
N ASN A 328 5.85 -17.95 -7.68
CA ASN A 328 6.99 -18.86 -7.58
C ASN A 328 8.32 -18.22 -7.12
N ARG A 329 8.25 -17.19 -6.29
CA ARG A 329 9.39 -16.43 -5.77
C ARG A 329 9.07 -15.84 -4.38
N ASN A 330 10.07 -15.24 -3.74
CA ASN A 330 9.86 -14.45 -2.53
C ASN A 330 8.97 -13.22 -2.80
N GLN A 331 8.40 -12.62 -1.74
CA GLN A 331 7.50 -11.46 -1.84
C GLN A 331 8.12 -10.16 -1.34
N ILE A 332 9.44 -10.07 -1.30
CA ILE A 332 10.17 -8.91 -0.74
C ILE A 332 11.16 -8.34 -1.77
N GLY A 333 11.62 -7.11 -1.53
CA GLY A 333 12.64 -6.49 -2.39
C GLY A 333 12.10 -6.09 -3.76
N ALA A 334 10.92 -5.48 -3.79
CA ALA A 334 10.37 -4.85 -4.98
C ALA A 334 11.36 -3.82 -5.54
N ILE A 335 11.58 -3.84 -6.86
CA ILE A 335 12.52 -2.98 -7.57
C ILE A 335 11.77 -1.81 -8.18
N VAL A 336 12.27 -0.59 -7.95
CA VAL A 336 11.69 0.66 -8.47
C VAL A 336 11.54 0.60 -10.00
N GLY A 337 10.38 1.01 -10.50
CA GLY A 337 10.05 0.99 -11.94
C GLY A 337 9.74 -0.39 -12.52
N SER A 338 10.19 -1.46 -11.89
CA SER A 338 9.96 -2.85 -12.33
C SER A 338 8.77 -3.46 -11.59
N GLN A 339 8.76 -3.40 -10.26
CA GLN A 339 7.62 -3.80 -9.43
C GLN A 339 7.12 -2.61 -8.60
N PRO A 340 6.39 -1.65 -9.22
CA PRO A 340 5.75 -0.56 -8.48
C PRO A 340 5.08 -1.07 -7.19
N PHE A 341 5.44 -0.46 -6.07
CA PHE A 341 5.15 -1.01 -4.75
C PHE A 341 4.11 -0.17 -4.01
N GLY A 342 3.09 -0.84 -3.49
CA GLY A 342 2.08 -0.20 -2.65
C GLY A 342 0.82 -1.05 -2.55
N GLY A 343 0.06 -0.86 -1.49
CA GLY A 343 -1.09 -1.71 -1.17
C GLY A 343 -2.46 -1.08 -1.49
N GLU A 344 -3.50 -1.81 -1.12
CA GLU A 344 -4.88 -1.33 -1.04
C GLU A 344 -5.48 -1.53 0.36
N GLY A 345 -6.70 -1.03 0.59
CA GLY A 345 -7.41 -1.20 1.86
C GLY A 345 -6.68 -0.55 3.04
N LEU A 346 -6.41 -1.34 4.08
CA LEU A 346 -5.66 -0.92 5.27
C LEU A 346 -4.15 -0.77 5.02
N SER A 347 -3.65 -1.21 3.87
CA SER A 347 -2.22 -1.21 3.51
C SER A 347 -1.78 0.02 2.72
N GLY A 348 -2.71 0.84 2.22
CA GLY A 348 -2.34 2.14 1.70
C GLY A 348 -3.42 2.83 0.88
N THR A 349 -3.15 4.10 0.56
CA THR A 349 -4.02 4.93 -0.29
C THR A 349 -3.65 4.82 -1.77
N GLY A 350 -2.41 4.43 -2.06
CA GLY A 350 -1.76 4.65 -3.35
C GLY A 350 -1.54 6.13 -3.67
N PRO A 351 -1.01 6.45 -4.86
CA PRO A 351 -0.52 5.52 -5.90
C PRO A 351 0.75 4.77 -5.48
N LYS A 352 1.14 3.73 -6.23
CA LYS A 352 2.33 2.92 -5.94
C LYS A 352 3.64 3.71 -6.03
N ALA A 353 4.49 3.61 -5.01
CA ALA A 353 5.85 4.13 -5.03
C ALA A 353 6.68 3.41 -6.11
N GLY A 354 7.51 4.17 -6.83
CA GLY A 354 8.30 3.67 -7.95
C GLY A 354 7.44 3.30 -9.16
N GLY A 355 6.18 3.74 -9.17
CA GLY A 355 5.24 3.60 -10.27
C GLY A 355 5.05 4.88 -11.06
N PRO A 356 4.43 4.78 -12.25
CA PRO A 356 4.30 5.90 -13.20
C PRO A 356 3.36 7.01 -12.72
N GLU A 357 2.49 6.73 -11.74
CA GLU A 357 1.47 7.68 -11.26
C GLU A 357 1.90 8.48 -10.03
N TYR A 358 2.98 8.08 -9.36
CA TYR A 358 3.38 8.63 -8.06
C TYR A 358 3.72 10.11 -8.14
N LEU A 359 4.61 10.45 -9.08
CA LEU A 359 5.09 11.82 -9.28
C LEU A 359 3.96 12.74 -9.78
N LYS A 360 3.12 12.25 -10.71
CA LYS A 360 1.95 13.00 -11.23
C LYS A 360 0.95 13.37 -10.13
N HIS A 361 0.80 12.54 -9.10
CA HIS A 361 -0.11 12.86 -8.00
C HIS A 361 0.35 14.04 -7.15
N LEU A 362 1.64 14.39 -7.21
CA LEU A 362 2.25 15.48 -6.45
C LEU A 362 2.20 16.83 -7.20
N THR A 363 1.51 16.88 -8.34
CA THR A 363 1.12 18.13 -9.01
C THR A 363 -0.30 18.54 -8.63
N LYS A 364 -0.65 19.83 -8.81
CA LYS A 364 -2.02 20.30 -8.60
C LYS A 364 -2.99 19.60 -9.55
N PRO A 365 -4.15 19.13 -9.06
CA PRO A 365 -5.21 18.65 -9.94
C PRO A 365 -5.91 19.84 -10.61
N GLN A 366 -6.46 19.64 -11.81
CA GLN A 366 -7.42 20.57 -12.39
C GLN A 366 -8.72 20.52 -11.56
N MET A 367 -8.93 21.50 -10.68
CA MET A 367 -10.10 21.57 -9.80
C MET A 367 -11.27 22.28 -10.46
N LEU A 368 -12.48 21.79 -10.21
CA LEU A 368 -13.70 22.56 -10.45
C LEU A 368 -13.91 23.54 -9.30
N GLN A 369 -14.19 24.79 -9.61
CA GLN A 369 -14.59 25.76 -8.59
C GLN A 369 -16.10 25.77 -8.47
N SER A 370 -16.59 25.60 -7.24
CA SER A 370 -18.01 25.67 -6.93
C SER A 370 -18.21 26.37 -5.59
N ASN A 371 -19.30 27.12 -5.50
CA ASN A 371 -19.81 27.69 -4.25
C ASN A 371 -21.04 26.91 -3.74
N TRP A 372 -21.29 25.71 -4.28
CA TRP A 372 -22.44 24.92 -3.91
C TRP A 372 -22.38 24.53 -2.43
N LEU A 373 -23.50 24.75 -1.76
CA LEU A 373 -23.81 24.32 -0.41
C LEU A 373 -25.20 23.70 -0.45
N PRO A 374 -25.47 22.63 0.30
CA PRO A 374 -26.83 22.15 0.46
C PRO A 374 -27.71 23.24 1.07
N THR A 375 -28.87 23.48 0.49
CA THR A 375 -29.85 24.43 0.96
C THR A 375 -30.62 23.85 2.16
N PRO A 376 -30.71 24.55 3.31
CA PRO A 376 -31.44 24.06 4.48
C PRO A 376 -32.93 23.78 4.25
N GLU A 377 -33.49 24.34 3.18
CA GLU A 377 -34.90 24.29 2.80
C GLU A 377 -35.24 23.02 1.99
N VAL A 378 -34.25 22.42 1.31
CA VAL A 378 -34.37 21.12 0.66
C VAL A 378 -34.02 20.06 1.70
N GLN A 379 -35.00 19.24 2.09
CA GLN A 379 -34.76 18.16 3.03
C GLN A 379 -33.81 17.14 2.39
N CYS A 380 -32.55 17.13 2.83
CA CYS A 380 -31.58 16.10 2.49
C CYS A 380 -32.08 14.75 3.04
N ASP A 381 -32.70 13.93 2.19
CA ASP A 381 -33.19 12.61 2.57
C ASP A 381 -32.06 11.58 2.47
N THR A 382 -31.30 11.45 3.55
CA THR A 382 -30.26 10.41 3.72
C THR A 382 -30.78 9.02 3.38
N SER A 383 -32.05 8.72 3.67
CA SER A 383 -32.64 7.40 3.41
C SER A 383 -32.82 7.15 1.91
N ALA A 384 -33.20 8.19 1.15
CA ALA A 384 -33.28 8.11 -0.31
C ALA A 384 -31.90 7.90 -0.95
N VAL A 385 -30.86 8.57 -0.44
CA VAL A 385 -29.47 8.37 -0.91
C VAL A 385 -29.02 6.93 -0.65
N ILE A 386 -29.28 6.38 0.54
CA ILE A 386 -28.94 4.99 0.87
C ILE A 386 -29.70 4.01 -0.02
N ALA A 387 -31.00 4.23 -0.26
CA ALA A 387 -31.79 3.38 -1.14
C ALA A 387 -31.25 3.37 -2.58
N ALA A 388 -30.93 4.54 -3.14
CA ALA A 388 -30.35 4.66 -4.48
C ALA A 388 -28.94 4.03 -4.55
N TRP A 389 -28.18 4.10 -3.45
CA TRP A 389 -26.87 3.45 -3.33
C TRP A 389 -26.97 1.92 -3.36
N ASP A 390 -27.93 1.36 -2.65
CA ASP A 390 -28.16 -0.09 -2.64
C ASP A 390 -28.71 -0.58 -3.99
N GLU A 391 -29.54 0.22 -4.65
CA GLU A 391 -30.00 -0.05 -6.02
C GLU A 391 -28.81 -0.10 -7.00
N LEU A 392 -27.91 0.90 -6.96
CA LEU A 392 -26.68 0.93 -7.76
C LEU A 392 -25.84 -0.34 -7.59
N ARG A 393 -25.69 -0.79 -6.33
CA ARG A 393 -24.93 -2.02 -5.98
C ARG A 393 -25.61 -3.30 -6.46
N SER A 394 -26.92 -3.28 -6.65
CA SER A 394 -27.69 -4.42 -7.15
C SER A 394 -27.65 -4.53 -8.68
N GLU A 395 -27.54 -3.39 -9.38
CA GLU A 395 -27.55 -3.33 -10.84
C GLU A 395 -26.14 -3.43 -11.44
N PHE A 396 -25.15 -2.80 -10.81
CA PHE A 396 -23.81 -2.68 -11.36
C PHE A 396 -22.76 -3.32 -10.46
N ALA A 397 -21.72 -3.89 -11.09
CA ALA A 397 -20.51 -4.35 -10.42
C ALA A 397 -19.29 -3.53 -10.85
N PRO A 398 -18.35 -3.24 -9.93
CA PRO A 398 -17.08 -2.60 -10.29
C PRO A 398 -16.32 -3.38 -11.35
N ALA A 399 -15.71 -2.67 -12.30
CA ALA A 399 -14.93 -3.29 -13.36
C ALA A 399 -13.74 -4.08 -12.80
N THR A 400 -13.54 -5.28 -13.37
CA THR A 400 -12.42 -6.16 -13.03
C THR A 400 -11.10 -5.59 -13.57
N ARG A 401 -9.99 -6.22 -13.16
CA ARG A 401 -8.66 -5.75 -13.54
C ARG A 401 -8.41 -5.86 -15.05
N SER A 402 -7.68 -4.89 -15.60
CA SER A 402 -7.16 -4.89 -16.97
C SER A 402 -5.68 -4.54 -16.96
N LEU A 403 -4.92 -5.04 -17.94
CA LEU A 403 -3.50 -4.76 -18.06
C LEU A 403 -3.30 -3.27 -18.37
N ALA A 404 -2.57 -2.57 -17.50
CA ALA A 404 -2.25 -1.15 -17.67
C ALA A 404 -0.90 -0.96 -18.38
N GLN A 405 0.12 -1.71 -17.97
CA GLN A 405 1.42 -1.73 -18.64
C GLN A 405 2.19 -3.01 -18.32
N GLU A 406 3.07 -3.39 -19.25
CA GLU A 406 4.19 -4.27 -18.92
C GLU A 406 5.31 -3.43 -18.30
N CYS A 407 5.89 -3.92 -17.21
CA CYS A 407 7.00 -3.27 -16.54
C CYS A 407 8.33 -3.88 -16.99
N PRO A 408 9.42 -3.10 -17.03
CA PRO A 408 10.75 -3.65 -17.25
C PRO A 408 11.06 -4.77 -16.25
N GLY A 409 11.77 -5.80 -16.69
CA GLY A 409 12.19 -6.93 -15.84
C GLY A 409 13.56 -7.45 -16.27
N VAL A 410 14.15 -8.29 -15.42
CA VAL A 410 15.34 -9.06 -15.81
C VAL A 410 14.93 -10.32 -16.57
N THR A 411 15.85 -10.87 -17.34
CA THR A 411 15.63 -12.15 -18.01
C THR A 411 15.24 -13.23 -17.00
N GLY A 412 14.11 -13.90 -17.24
CA GLY A 412 13.58 -14.92 -16.33
C GLY A 412 12.46 -14.42 -15.42
N GLU A 413 12.12 -13.14 -15.51
CA GLU A 413 11.07 -12.51 -14.73
C GLU A 413 10.05 -11.84 -15.66
N SER A 414 8.76 -12.00 -15.36
CA SER A 414 7.68 -11.22 -15.98
C SER A 414 7.12 -10.24 -14.96
N ASN A 415 6.89 -8.99 -15.36
CA ASN A 415 6.37 -7.94 -14.49
C ASN A 415 5.25 -7.19 -15.19
N SER A 416 4.04 -7.27 -14.66
CA SER A 416 2.85 -6.68 -15.29
C SER A 416 2.07 -5.87 -14.26
N LEU A 417 1.70 -4.64 -14.62
CA LEU A 417 0.88 -3.76 -13.80
C LEU A 417 -0.55 -3.73 -14.35
N TYR A 418 -1.50 -4.06 -13.49
CA TYR A 418 -2.92 -4.07 -13.77
C TYR A 418 -3.63 -2.93 -13.02
N ARG A 419 -4.78 -2.51 -13.55
CA ARG A 419 -5.72 -1.59 -12.91
C ARG A 419 -7.10 -2.21 -12.84
N ALA A 420 -7.74 -2.13 -11.68
CA ALA A 420 -9.15 -2.43 -11.48
C ALA A 420 -9.89 -1.20 -10.98
N ALA A 421 -11.22 -1.18 -11.11
CA ALA A 421 -12.03 -0.18 -10.45
C ALA A 421 -11.78 -0.21 -8.93
N ARG A 422 -11.79 0.97 -8.30
CA ARG A 422 -11.59 1.08 -6.85
C ARG A 422 -12.81 0.62 -6.06
N GLY A 423 -14.01 0.80 -6.58
CA GLY A 423 -15.25 0.32 -5.96
C GLY A 423 -16.46 1.11 -6.41
N TYR A 424 -17.44 1.26 -5.51
CA TYR A 424 -18.60 2.11 -5.72
C TYR A 424 -18.25 3.56 -5.42
N TRP A 425 -18.78 4.49 -6.21
CA TRP A 425 -18.39 5.89 -6.17
C TRP A 425 -19.58 6.80 -5.94
N LEU A 426 -19.39 7.85 -5.16
CA LEU A 426 -20.38 8.92 -5.00
C LEU A 426 -19.86 10.18 -5.68
N ALA A 427 -20.66 10.79 -6.55
CA ALA A 427 -20.42 12.13 -7.08
C ALA A 427 -21.54 13.07 -6.61
N ALA A 428 -21.19 14.22 -6.06
CA ALA A 428 -22.19 15.17 -5.55
C ALA A 428 -21.75 16.63 -5.75
N GLY A 429 -22.74 17.52 -5.82
CA GLY A 429 -22.51 18.96 -5.96
C GLY A 429 -23.53 19.64 -6.88
N ASP A 430 -23.11 20.77 -7.46
CA ASP A 430 -23.81 21.41 -8.58
C ASP A 430 -23.71 20.58 -9.88
N THR A 431 -24.30 21.07 -10.97
CA THR A 431 -24.27 20.39 -12.29
C THR A 431 -22.85 19.98 -12.74
N SER A 432 -21.79 20.66 -12.29
CA SER A 432 -20.41 20.34 -12.69
C SER A 432 -19.92 18.99 -12.11
N CYS A 433 -20.56 18.47 -11.06
CA CYS A 433 -20.23 17.15 -10.51
C CYS A 433 -20.41 16.00 -11.52
N TRP A 434 -21.25 16.20 -12.54
CA TRP A 434 -21.47 15.23 -13.62
C TRP A 434 -20.19 14.90 -14.39
N GLU A 435 -19.29 15.87 -14.61
CA GLU A 435 -18.00 15.61 -15.26
C GLU A 435 -17.12 14.66 -14.43
N GLN A 436 -17.14 14.84 -13.10
CA GLN A 436 -16.42 13.97 -12.18
C GLN A 436 -17.07 12.57 -12.12
N ALA A 437 -18.40 12.51 -12.17
CA ALA A 437 -19.14 11.24 -12.19
C ALA A 437 -18.84 10.41 -13.43
N ILE A 438 -18.87 11.05 -14.62
CA ILE A 438 -18.51 10.42 -15.89
C ILE A 438 -17.07 9.90 -15.85
N THR A 439 -16.15 10.65 -15.22
CA THR A 439 -14.74 10.24 -15.09
C THR A 439 -14.60 9.00 -14.20
N ALA A 440 -15.26 8.98 -13.03
CA ALA A 440 -15.25 7.82 -12.14
C ALA A 440 -15.88 6.58 -12.80
N ALA A 441 -16.99 6.76 -13.52
CA ALA A 441 -17.67 5.70 -14.27
C ALA A 441 -16.84 5.15 -15.43
N LYS A 442 -16.11 6.01 -16.16
CA LYS A 442 -15.14 5.58 -17.20
C LYS A 442 -13.96 4.80 -16.63
N ALA A 443 -13.59 5.04 -15.37
CA ALA A 443 -12.64 4.21 -14.63
C ALA A 443 -13.23 2.84 -14.22
N GLY A 444 -14.51 2.59 -14.52
CA GLY A 444 -15.20 1.34 -14.19
C GLY A 444 -15.81 1.32 -12.78
N ASN A 445 -15.89 2.48 -12.10
CA ASN A 445 -16.53 2.60 -10.80
C ASN A 445 -18.02 2.90 -10.98
N PRO A 446 -18.96 2.01 -10.58
CA PRO A 446 -20.37 2.34 -10.56
C PRO A 446 -20.59 3.57 -9.69
N THR A 447 -21.27 4.58 -10.23
CA THR A 447 -21.30 5.92 -9.64
C THR A 447 -22.74 6.36 -9.38
N LEU A 448 -23.05 6.71 -8.12
CA LEU A 448 -24.27 7.43 -7.78
C LEU A 448 -24.00 8.93 -7.86
N VAL A 449 -24.81 9.64 -8.63
CA VAL A 449 -24.80 11.10 -8.73
C VAL A 449 -25.92 11.67 -7.88
N VAL A 450 -25.57 12.47 -6.87
CA VAL A 450 -26.52 13.21 -6.03
C VAL A 450 -26.42 14.68 -6.37
N CYS A 451 -27.33 15.14 -7.24
CA CYS A 451 -27.38 16.49 -7.77
C CYS A 451 -28.82 16.86 -8.13
N PRO A 452 -29.34 18.06 -7.79
CA PRO A 452 -30.69 18.47 -8.16
C PRO A 452 -30.94 18.48 -9.68
N GLU A 453 -29.92 18.79 -10.47
CA GLU A 453 -29.99 18.94 -11.92
C GLU A 453 -29.55 17.65 -12.64
N SER A 454 -30.29 17.28 -13.68
CA SER A 454 -29.91 16.21 -14.60
C SER A 454 -29.22 16.74 -15.86
N ILE A 455 -28.51 15.86 -16.56
CA ILE A 455 -27.92 16.13 -17.88
C ILE A 455 -28.62 15.29 -18.96
N ASP A 456 -28.24 15.48 -20.24
CA ASP A 456 -28.73 14.64 -21.33
C ASP A 456 -28.35 13.17 -21.09
N GLU A 457 -29.36 12.30 -20.96
CA GLU A 457 -29.21 10.85 -20.71
C GLU A 457 -28.30 10.17 -21.75
N LYS A 458 -28.22 10.71 -22.98
CA LYS A 458 -27.33 10.17 -24.01
C LYS A 458 -25.85 10.23 -23.65
N LEU A 459 -25.45 11.16 -22.77
CA LEU A 459 -24.06 11.30 -22.32
C LEU A 459 -23.65 10.18 -21.35
N ILE A 460 -24.62 9.50 -20.75
CA ILE A 460 -24.40 8.50 -19.69
C ILE A 460 -24.98 7.12 -20.02
N ALA A 461 -25.61 6.95 -21.18
CA ALA A 461 -26.36 5.74 -21.54
C ALA A 461 -25.57 4.42 -21.43
N ASP A 462 -24.26 4.45 -21.67
CA ASP A 462 -23.37 3.27 -21.61
C ASP A 462 -22.48 3.24 -20.35
N LEU A 463 -22.76 4.10 -19.37
CA LEU A 463 -21.96 4.22 -18.15
C LEU A 463 -22.73 3.67 -16.94
N PRO A 464 -22.04 3.04 -15.97
CA PRO A 464 -22.68 2.54 -14.75
C PRO A 464 -23.00 3.69 -13.79
N ILE A 465 -23.93 4.56 -14.19
CA ILE A 465 -24.32 5.76 -13.44
C ILE A 465 -25.80 5.69 -13.07
N MET A 466 -26.11 5.99 -11.81
CA MET A 466 -27.46 6.31 -11.36
C MET A 466 -27.53 7.76 -10.89
N HIS A 467 -28.69 8.38 -11.09
CA HIS A 467 -28.95 9.76 -10.68
C HIS A 467 -30.04 9.83 -9.64
N LEU A 468 -29.77 10.56 -8.56
CA LEU A 468 -30.76 10.97 -7.58
C LEU A 468 -30.85 12.49 -7.56
N ALA A 469 -32.01 13.01 -7.97
CA ALA A 469 -32.35 14.43 -7.90
C ALA A 469 -32.57 14.86 -6.44
N SER A 470 -31.48 15.08 -5.71
CA SER A 470 -31.49 15.45 -4.30
C SER A 470 -30.24 16.24 -3.94
N GLU A 471 -30.17 16.69 -2.70
CA GLU A 471 -28.98 17.26 -2.09
C GLU A 471 -28.31 16.26 -1.15
N LEU A 472 -27.01 16.45 -0.92
CA LEU A 472 -26.21 15.55 -0.10
C LEU A 472 -26.11 16.06 1.35
N SER A 473 -26.60 15.27 2.30
CA SER A 473 -26.19 15.42 3.71
C SER A 473 -24.82 14.77 3.92
N VAL A 474 -23.92 15.46 4.63
CA VAL A 474 -22.58 14.95 4.94
C VAL A 474 -22.61 13.66 5.77
N ASP A 475 -23.66 13.46 6.58
CA ASP A 475 -23.80 12.31 7.47
C ASP A 475 -23.89 10.99 6.70
N VAL A 476 -24.41 11.02 5.47
CA VAL A 476 -24.53 9.80 4.64
C VAL A 476 -23.18 9.21 4.32
N LEU A 477 -22.13 10.03 4.23
CA LEU A 477 -20.77 9.58 3.90
C LEU A 477 -20.20 8.61 4.92
N THR A 478 -20.72 8.57 6.15
CA THR A 478 -20.32 7.59 7.17
C THR A 478 -21.12 6.28 7.11
N GLN A 479 -22.24 6.28 6.39
CA GLN A 479 -23.24 5.20 6.36
C GLN A 479 -23.15 4.33 5.10
N LEU A 480 -22.62 4.87 4.00
CA LEU A 480 -22.47 4.11 2.75
C LEU A 480 -21.48 2.95 2.92
N GLU A 481 -21.97 1.72 2.78
CA GLU A 481 -21.15 0.51 2.71
C GLU A 481 -20.45 0.40 1.34
N ALA A 482 -19.29 -0.26 1.32
CA ALA A 482 -18.49 -0.50 0.11
C ALA A 482 -18.11 0.77 -0.70
N LEU A 483 -18.15 1.95 -0.06
CA LEU A 483 -17.70 3.21 -0.63
C LEU A 483 -16.21 3.14 -0.99
N GLY A 484 -15.90 3.26 -2.29
CA GLY A 484 -14.55 3.27 -2.84
C GLY A 484 -13.94 4.67 -2.96
N GLY A 485 -14.78 5.71 -3.00
CA GLY A 485 -14.35 7.11 -3.05
C GLY A 485 -15.49 8.09 -3.31
N VAL A 486 -15.18 9.38 -3.19
CA VAL A 486 -16.11 10.48 -3.38
C VAL A 486 -15.51 11.51 -4.32
N SER A 487 -16.27 11.94 -5.32
CA SER A 487 -16.02 13.16 -6.08
C SER A 487 -16.97 14.25 -5.61
N LEU A 488 -16.46 15.43 -5.34
CA LEU A 488 -17.24 16.52 -4.79
C LEU A 488 -16.97 17.82 -5.55
N CYS A 489 -18.05 18.49 -5.94
CA CYS A 489 -18.05 19.84 -6.51
C CYS A 489 -18.84 20.76 -5.56
N ALA A 490 -18.17 21.32 -4.55
CA ALA A 490 -18.80 22.05 -3.45
C ALA A 490 -17.91 23.19 -2.95
N ALA A 491 -18.51 24.10 -2.17
CA ALA A 491 -17.78 25.10 -1.41
C ALA A 491 -16.80 24.45 -0.41
N GLU A 492 -15.69 25.13 -0.11
CA GLU A 492 -14.63 24.65 0.79
C GLU A 492 -15.15 24.22 2.17
N GLU A 493 -16.14 24.92 2.72
CA GLU A 493 -16.75 24.59 4.01
C GLU A 493 -17.38 23.18 4.00
N PHE A 494 -18.21 22.89 3.00
CA PHE A 494 -18.84 21.58 2.87
C PHE A 494 -17.82 20.49 2.49
N ALA A 495 -16.84 20.83 1.65
CA ALA A 495 -15.73 19.93 1.31
C ALA A 495 -14.93 19.50 2.54
N LYS A 496 -14.69 20.43 3.47
CA LYS A 496 -14.02 20.15 4.74
C LYS A 496 -14.85 19.24 5.62
N SER A 497 -16.16 19.50 5.78
CA SER A 497 -17.06 18.61 6.52
C SER A 497 -17.12 17.21 5.91
N ALA A 498 -17.16 17.11 4.58
CA ALA A 498 -17.13 15.82 3.87
C ALA A 498 -15.83 15.06 4.14
N ARG A 499 -14.68 15.74 4.12
CA ARG A 499 -13.39 15.12 4.48
C ARG A 499 -13.38 14.63 5.92
N GLN A 500 -13.90 15.42 6.87
CA GLN A 500 -14.01 15.01 8.28
C GLN A 500 -14.89 13.77 8.46
N ALA A 501 -16.03 13.70 7.76
CA ALA A 501 -16.91 12.53 7.77
C ALA A 501 -16.19 11.28 7.21
N LEU A 502 -15.46 11.41 6.10
CA LEU A 502 -14.66 10.31 5.54
C LEU A 502 -13.52 9.88 6.48
N ALA A 503 -12.84 10.83 7.13
CA ALA A 503 -11.76 10.55 8.09
C ALA A 503 -12.24 9.89 9.40
N ALA A 504 -13.52 10.05 9.74
CA ALA A 504 -14.17 9.40 10.86
C ALA A 504 -14.54 7.93 10.58
N ARG A 505 -14.52 7.48 9.32
CA ARG A 505 -14.82 6.10 8.96
C ARG A 505 -13.73 5.14 9.44
N GLU A 506 -14.18 3.98 9.93
CA GLU A 506 -13.31 2.82 10.14
C GLU A 506 -12.89 2.19 8.79
N GLY A 507 -11.83 1.38 8.79
CA GLY A 507 -11.33 0.72 7.58
C GLY A 507 -10.33 1.55 6.78
N ALA A 508 -10.33 1.44 5.45
CA ALA A 508 -9.40 2.12 4.55
C ALA A 508 -9.50 3.66 4.63
N ILE A 509 -8.44 4.36 4.22
CA ILE A 509 -8.50 5.82 3.97
C ILE A 509 -9.02 6.02 2.55
N LEU A 510 -10.20 6.63 2.43
CA LEU A 510 -10.89 6.78 1.15
C LEU A 510 -10.51 8.08 0.45
N PRO A 511 -10.45 8.09 -0.90
CA PRO A 511 -10.16 9.29 -1.64
C PRO A 511 -11.37 10.24 -1.71
N LEU A 512 -11.11 11.52 -1.47
CA LEU A 512 -11.97 12.65 -1.83
C LEU A 512 -11.33 13.40 -3.00
N ILE A 513 -12.05 13.53 -4.12
CA ILE A 513 -11.56 14.08 -5.38
C ILE A 513 -12.36 15.34 -5.75
N PHE A 514 -11.63 16.40 -6.13
CA PHE A 514 -12.20 17.69 -6.56
C PHE A 514 -11.98 17.99 -8.04
N GLY A 515 -11.14 17.20 -8.71
CA GLY A 515 -10.81 17.39 -10.11
C GLY A 515 -11.62 16.50 -11.05
N THR A 516 -11.58 16.83 -12.34
CA THR A 516 -12.25 16.07 -13.42
C THR A 516 -11.29 15.16 -14.18
N GLU A 517 -9.99 15.26 -13.91
CA GLU A 517 -9.00 14.41 -14.56
C GLU A 517 -9.10 12.96 -14.06
N LEU A 518 -8.88 12.02 -14.98
CA LEU A 518 -8.73 10.61 -14.66
C LEU A 518 -7.47 10.41 -13.79
N SER A 519 -7.68 10.22 -12.49
CA SER A 519 -6.63 10.01 -11.49
C SER A 519 -6.44 8.52 -11.15
N ALA A 520 -5.22 8.13 -10.79
CA ALA A 520 -4.91 6.83 -10.20
C ALA A 520 -5.73 6.54 -8.91
N ARG A 521 -6.29 7.56 -8.26
CA ARG A 521 -7.19 7.41 -7.10
C ARG A 521 -8.56 6.83 -7.45
N HIS A 522 -8.92 6.74 -8.74
CA HIS A 522 -10.11 6.00 -9.21
C HIS A 522 -9.83 4.50 -9.39
N TYR A 523 -8.57 4.09 -9.30
CA TYR A 523 -8.14 2.72 -9.55
C TYR A 523 -7.56 2.08 -8.30
N ARG A 524 -7.55 0.75 -8.34
CA ARG A 524 -6.62 -0.08 -7.58
C ARG A 524 -5.56 -0.58 -8.54
N GLU A 525 -4.30 -0.44 -8.16
CA GLU A 525 -3.18 -0.94 -8.94
C GLU A 525 -2.72 -2.28 -8.36
N GLN A 526 -2.56 -3.29 -9.20
CA GLN A 526 -2.03 -4.59 -8.82
C GLN A 526 -0.85 -4.95 -9.71
N HIS A 527 0.31 -5.17 -9.10
CA HIS A 527 1.50 -5.65 -9.78
C HIS A 527 1.60 -7.16 -9.66
N ILE A 528 1.92 -7.87 -10.75
CA ILE A 528 2.22 -9.30 -10.74
C ILE A 528 3.66 -9.51 -11.20
N CYS A 529 4.46 -10.14 -10.35
CA CYS A 529 5.82 -10.56 -10.64
C CYS A 529 5.89 -12.09 -10.71
N GLU A 530 6.25 -12.65 -11.87
CA GLU A 530 6.36 -14.10 -12.05
C GLU A 530 7.81 -14.51 -12.31
N ASP A 531 8.31 -15.49 -11.55
CA ASP A 531 9.53 -16.22 -11.92
C ASP A 531 9.24 -17.24 -13.01
N THR A 532 9.52 -16.85 -14.25
CA THR A 532 9.35 -17.70 -15.45
C THR A 532 10.40 -18.81 -15.54
N THR A 533 11.40 -18.82 -14.65
CA THR A 533 12.45 -19.84 -14.57
C THR A 533 12.22 -20.89 -13.50
N ALA A 534 11.11 -20.80 -12.75
CA ALA A 534 10.79 -21.71 -11.65
C ALA A 534 10.72 -23.21 -12.07
N SER A 535 10.54 -23.49 -13.37
CA SER A 535 10.59 -24.83 -13.95
C SER A 535 12.02 -25.40 -14.12
N GLY A 536 13.06 -24.60 -13.87
CA GLY A 536 14.47 -24.99 -13.95
C GLY A 536 15.24 -24.45 -15.16
N GLY A 537 14.64 -23.56 -15.97
CA GLY A 537 15.29 -22.96 -17.13
C GLY A 537 14.50 -21.79 -17.72
N ASN A 538 15.11 -21.04 -18.65
CA ASN A 538 14.48 -19.89 -19.28
C ASN A 538 14.14 -20.18 -20.75
N ALA A 539 12.85 -20.30 -21.06
CA ALA A 539 12.39 -20.60 -22.42
C ALA A 539 12.74 -19.50 -23.43
N ALA A 540 12.64 -18.23 -23.05
CA ALA A 540 12.98 -17.11 -23.92
C ALA A 540 14.46 -17.11 -24.34
N LEU A 541 15.36 -17.46 -23.41
CA LEU A 541 16.79 -17.58 -23.71
C LEU A 541 17.14 -18.79 -24.59
N MET A 542 16.35 -19.87 -24.55
CA MET A 542 16.55 -21.00 -25.46
C MET A 542 16.14 -20.67 -26.90
N MET A 543 15.33 -19.63 -27.10
CA MET A 543 14.89 -19.15 -28.41
C MET A 543 15.68 -17.93 -28.91
N ALA A 544 16.52 -17.32 -28.07
CA ALA A 544 17.39 -16.22 -28.45
C ALA A 544 18.65 -16.77 -29.12
N GLU A 545 18.80 -16.55 -30.43
CA GLU A 545 20.01 -16.89 -31.21
C GLU A 545 21.18 -15.94 -30.96
#